data_AF-A0A966S6F0-F1
#
_entry.id   AF-A0A966S6F0-F1
#
_cell.length_a   1.000
_cell.length_b   1.000
_cell.length_c   1.000
_cell.angle_alpha   90.00
_cell.angle_beta   90.00
_cell.angle_gamma   90.00
#
_symmetry.space_group_name_H-M   'P 1'
#
loop_
_entity.id
_entity.type
_entity.pdbx_description
1 polymer ?
#
loop_
_entity_poly.entity_id
_entity_poly.type
_entity_poly.pdbx_seq_one_letter_code
_entity_poly.pdbx_strand_id
1 'polypeptide(L)'
;MANEKKPSNPDAAALLTTETDFSRSVDREIIRQVGGMNLRGLRILREALAASRVVLPQAAAALKSEWLTIEDAALASVADCPYLLFSLSTDTAFALWRRAQADVALPRLPPGLCEGQAGQGFARIVCYFAWQTAQSRPAAASLLLGLSPAGCEALRALELPQID
;
A
#
# COMPACT_ATOMS: atom_id res chain seq x y z
N MET A 1 -53.94 -0.11 11.22
CA MET A 1 -52.87 0.71 11.83
C MET A 1 -51.54 0.05 11.48
N ALA A 2 -50.94 0.46 10.36
CA ALA A 2 -49.66 -0.06 9.90
C ALA A 2 -48.56 0.88 10.38
N ASN A 3 -47.53 0.34 11.02
CA ASN A 3 -46.31 1.10 11.32
C ASN A 3 -45.11 0.21 10.97
N GLU A 4 -44.79 0.17 9.67
CA GLU A 4 -43.56 -0.44 9.17
C GLU A 4 -42.38 0.45 9.53
N LYS A 5 -41.60 0.03 10.54
CA LYS A 5 -40.27 0.57 10.79
C LYS A 5 -39.36 0.16 9.63
N LYS A 6 -39.15 1.08 8.70
CA LYS A 6 -38.13 1.01 7.65
C LYS A 6 -36.74 0.86 8.31
N PRO A 7 -35.91 -0.13 7.96
CA PRO A 7 -34.55 -0.19 8.46
C PRO A 7 -33.75 0.97 7.85
N SER A 8 -33.15 1.79 8.71
CA SER A 8 -32.22 2.86 8.32
C SER A 8 -31.00 2.23 7.66
N ASN A 9 -30.85 2.49 6.36
CA ASN A 9 -29.71 2.04 5.57
C ASN A 9 -28.43 2.77 6.06
N PRO A 10 -27.43 2.09 6.64
CA PRO A 10 -26.24 2.75 7.16
C PRO A 10 -25.24 3.21 6.07
N ASP A 11 -25.48 2.87 4.80
CA ASP A 11 -24.48 3.01 3.73
C ASP A 11 -24.58 4.27 2.85
N ALA A 12 -25.57 5.14 3.05
CA ALA A 12 -25.70 6.34 2.19
C ALA A 12 -24.70 7.46 2.54
N ALA A 13 -24.26 7.54 3.79
CA ALA A 13 -23.33 8.58 4.25
C ALA A 13 -21.85 8.27 3.93
N ALA A 14 -21.50 6.99 3.77
CA ALA A 14 -20.14 6.57 3.43
C ALA A 14 -19.74 6.89 1.97
N LEU A 15 -20.71 7.14 1.10
CA LEU A 15 -20.53 7.41 -0.33
C LEU A 15 -20.36 8.91 -0.67
N LEU A 16 -20.37 9.80 0.33
CA LEU A 16 -20.30 11.26 0.17
C LEU A 16 -18.99 11.87 0.67
N THR A 17 -17.90 11.10 0.78
CA THR A 17 -16.58 11.65 1.09
C THR A 17 -16.05 12.42 -0.12
N THR A 18 -16.06 13.75 0.00
CA THR A 18 -15.52 14.65 -1.02
C THR A 18 -14.00 14.82 -0.87
N GLU A 19 -13.30 15.29 -1.91
CA GLU A 19 -11.87 15.67 -1.86
C GLU A 19 -11.55 16.67 -0.73
N THR A 20 -12.54 17.51 -0.37
CA THR A 20 -12.51 18.43 0.77
C THR A 20 -12.54 17.74 2.13
N ASP A 21 -13.19 16.57 2.26
CA ASP A 21 -13.17 15.78 3.49
C ASP A 21 -11.85 15.02 3.65
N PHE A 22 -11.24 14.60 2.54
CA PHE A 22 -9.91 13.97 2.53
C PHE A 22 -8.82 14.92 3.05
N SER A 23 -8.81 16.15 2.54
CA SER A 23 -7.83 17.18 2.93
C SER A 23 -7.94 17.60 4.41
N ARG A 24 -9.13 17.42 5.03
CA ARG A 24 -9.39 17.69 6.44
C ARG A 24 -9.17 16.48 7.35
N SER A 25 -9.27 15.27 6.80
CA SER A 25 -9.16 14.01 7.55
C SER A 25 -7.76 13.40 7.51
N VAL A 26 -6.93 13.80 6.55
CA VAL A 26 -5.54 13.36 6.44
C VAL A 26 -4.61 14.43 6.99
N ASP A 27 -3.91 14.07 8.07
CA ASP A 27 -2.86 14.89 8.67
C ASP A 27 -1.73 15.14 7.65
N ARG A 28 -1.24 16.38 7.53
CA ARG A 28 -0.11 16.73 6.67
C ARG A 28 1.14 15.90 7.00
N GLU A 29 1.29 15.52 8.27
CA GLU A 29 2.37 14.65 8.69
C GLU A 29 2.27 13.24 8.08
N ILE A 30 1.06 12.71 7.88
CA ILE A 30 0.86 11.43 7.19
C ILE A 30 1.27 11.54 5.73
N ILE A 31 0.89 12.63 5.06
CA ILE A 31 1.26 12.86 3.66
C ILE A 31 2.80 12.90 3.54
N ARG A 32 3.47 13.60 4.46
CA ARG A 32 4.94 13.66 4.53
C ARG A 32 5.57 12.28 4.78
N GLN A 33 5.00 11.48 5.66
CA GLN A 33 5.47 10.11 5.93
C GLN A 33 5.30 9.21 4.71
N VAL A 34 4.17 9.30 4.01
CA VAL A 34 3.91 8.59 2.76
C VAL A 34 4.93 8.99 1.69
N GLY A 35 5.19 10.29 1.49
CA GLY A 35 6.23 10.75 0.57
C GLY A 35 7.61 10.19 0.90
N GLY A 36 8.00 10.20 2.19
CA GLY A 36 9.23 9.57 2.65
C GLY A 36 9.31 8.06 2.38
N MET A 37 8.20 7.34 2.59
CA MET A 37 8.11 5.91 2.27
C MET A 37 8.23 5.66 0.76
N ASN A 38 7.53 6.44 -0.06
CA ASN A 38 7.62 6.34 -1.52
C ASN A 38 9.04 6.56 -2.01
N LEU A 39 9.72 7.59 -1.52
CA LEU A 39 11.10 7.86 -1.92
C LEU A 39 12.02 6.68 -1.60
N ARG A 40 11.85 6.07 -0.42
CA ARG A 40 12.61 4.87 -0.04
C ARG A 40 12.30 3.70 -0.97
N GLY A 41 11.03 3.46 -1.29
CA GLY A 41 10.62 2.43 -2.23
C GLY A 41 11.22 2.65 -3.63
N LEU A 42 11.11 3.87 -4.18
CA LEU A 42 11.66 4.25 -5.48
C LEU A 42 13.17 4.02 -5.56
N ARG A 43 13.92 4.33 -4.50
CA ARG A 43 15.36 4.05 -4.42
C ARG A 43 15.66 2.55 -4.48
N ILE A 44 14.90 1.74 -3.73
CA ILE A 44 15.03 0.27 -3.74
C ILE A 44 14.70 -0.29 -5.14
N LEU A 45 13.65 0.22 -5.80
CA LEU A 45 13.35 -0.17 -7.18
C LEU A 45 14.53 0.15 -8.10
N ARG A 46 15.09 1.36 -8.00
CA ARG A 46 16.20 1.82 -8.82
C ARG A 46 17.43 0.92 -8.63
N GLU A 47 17.76 0.54 -7.39
CA GLU A 47 18.84 -0.39 -7.07
C GLU A 47 18.58 -1.80 -7.63
N ALA A 48 17.38 -2.34 -7.42
CA ALA A 48 17.01 -3.65 -7.94
C ALA A 48 17.05 -3.70 -9.48
N LEU A 49 16.63 -2.61 -10.14
CA LEU A 49 16.71 -2.42 -11.59
C LEU A 49 18.15 -2.33 -12.09
N ALA A 50 19.01 -1.57 -11.40
CA ALA A 50 20.42 -1.46 -11.72
C ALA A 50 21.12 -2.83 -11.63
N ALA A 51 20.81 -3.60 -10.58
CA ALA A 51 21.32 -4.95 -10.38
C ALA A 51 20.64 -6.02 -11.26
N SER A 52 19.68 -5.63 -12.12
CA SER A 52 18.90 -6.53 -12.98
C SER A 52 18.24 -7.70 -12.24
N ARG A 53 17.84 -7.47 -10.99
CA ARG A 53 17.15 -8.44 -10.13
C ARG A 53 15.64 -8.52 -10.39
N VAL A 54 15.16 -7.82 -11.41
CA VAL A 54 13.74 -7.63 -11.67
C VAL A 54 13.42 -7.97 -13.12
N VAL A 55 12.35 -8.73 -13.32
CA VAL A 55 11.77 -8.96 -14.64
C VAL A 55 10.76 -7.83 -14.91
N LEU A 56 11.09 -6.97 -15.86
CA LEU A 56 10.21 -5.88 -16.28
C LEU A 56 9.33 -6.30 -17.47
N PRO A 57 8.08 -5.81 -17.55
CA PRO A 57 7.32 -5.82 -18.80
C PRO A 57 8.09 -5.10 -19.91
N GLN A 58 7.88 -5.50 -21.17
CA GLN A 58 8.64 -4.98 -22.32
C GLN A 58 8.60 -3.45 -22.43
N ALA A 59 7.45 -2.82 -22.18
CA ALA A 59 7.31 -1.37 -22.18
C ALA A 59 8.18 -0.68 -21.11
N ALA A 60 8.29 -1.27 -19.92
CA ALA A 60 9.14 -0.75 -18.85
C ALA A 60 10.62 -1.02 -19.09
N ALA A 61 10.95 -2.15 -19.74
CA ALA A 61 12.33 -2.47 -20.12
C ALA A 61 12.91 -1.43 -21.09
N ALA A 62 12.11 -0.91 -22.02
CA ALA A 62 12.50 0.15 -22.95
C ALA A 62 12.90 1.46 -22.25
N LEU A 63 12.28 1.75 -21.10
CA LEU A 63 12.52 2.97 -20.31
C LEU A 63 13.59 2.78 -19.22
N LYS A 64 14.21 1.60 -19.12
CA LYS A 64 15.14 1.27 -18.02
C LYS A 64 16.30 2.25 -17.94
N SER A 65 16.94 2.58 -19.06
CA SER A 65 18.08 3.50 -19.08
C SER A 65 17.69 4.91 -18.60
N GLU A 66 16.57 5.41 -19.08
CA GLU A 66 16.03 6.72 -18.67
C GLU A 66 15.71 6.74 -17.17
N TRP A 67 15.05 5.69 -16.67
CA TRP A 67 14.74 5.56 -15.24
C TRP A 67 15.98 5.60 -14.35
N LEU A 68 17.07 4.93 -14.76
CA LEU A 68 18.32 4.93 -14.00
C LEU A 68 19.04 6.29 -14.00
N THR A 69 18.73 7.18 -14.95
CA THR A 69 19.30 8.53 -15.00
C THR A 69 18.53 9.57 -14.16
N ILE A 70 17.38 9.21 -13.60
CA ILE A 70 16.59 10.12 -12.77
C ILE A 70 17.38 10.47 -11.50
N GLU A 71 17.63 11.76 -11.33
CA GLU A 71 18.30 12.31 -10.15
C GLU A 71 17.44 12.12 -8.90
N ASP A 72 18.10 12.08 -7.73
CA ASP A 72 17.42 11.83 -6.47
C ASP A 72 16.41 12.94 -6.10
N ALA A 73 16.65 14.19 -6.50
CA ALA A 73 15.70 15.30 -6.33
C ALA A 73 14.43 15.13 -7.17
N ALA A 74 14.57 14.61 -8.40
CA ALA A 74 13.44 14.28 -9.25
C ALA A 74 12.66 13.08 -8.69
N LEU A 75 13.35 12.07 -8.15
CA LEU A 75 12.69 10.98 -7.42
C LEU A 75 11.92 11.49 -6.19
N ALA A 76 12.46 12.43 -5.44
CA ALA A 76 11.77 13.04 -4.30
C ALA A 76 10.49 13.77 -4.76
N SER A 77 10.56 14.49 -5.88
CA SER A 77 9.39 15.17 -6.45
C SER A 77 8.31 14.18 -6.90
N VAL A 78 8.69 13.02 -7.47
CA VAL A 78 7.76 11.94 -7.80
C VAL A 78 7.17 11.29 -6.54
N ALA A 79 7.98 11.11 -5.51
CA ALA A 79 7.55 10.54 -4.24
C ALA A 79 6.54 11.42 -3.49
N ASP A 80 6.69 12.74 -3.62
CA ASP A 80 5.83 13.77 -3.02
C ASP A 80 4.54 13.99 -3.81
N CYS A 81 4.36 13.37 -4.99
CA CYS A 81 3.10 13.45 -5.70
C CYS A 81 1.99 12.82 -4.85
N PRO A 82 0.90 13.57 -4.57
CA PRO A 82 -0.26 13.00 -3.93
C PRO A 82 -0.75 11.84 -4.81
N TYR A 83 -1.15 10.72 -4.19
CA TYR A 83 -1.63 9.50 -4.83
C TYR A 83 -0.58 8.55 -5.41
N LEU A 84 0.73 8.87 -5.37
CA LEU A 84 1.72 7.80 -5.43
C LEU A 84 1.67 7.08 -4.08
N LEU A 85 0.99 5.96 -4.00
CA LEU A 85 1.24 4.98 -2.95
C LEU A 85 1.70 3.75 -3.68
N PHE A 86 2.81 3.13 -3.24
CA PHE A 86 3.07 1.77 -3.65
C PHE A 86 1.82 0.94 -3.34
N SER A 87 1.16 0.46 -4.39
CA SER A 87 -0.03 -0.36 -4.23
C SER A 87 0.35 -1.60 -3.44
N LEU A 88 -0.14 -1.67 -2.20
CA LEU A 88 -0.09 -2.90 -1.43
C LEU A 88 -1.08 -3.85 -2.05
N SER A 89 -0.63 -4.92 -2.71
CA SER A 89 -1.52 -6.01 -3.14
C SER A 89 -1.91 -6.84 -1.91
N THR A 90 -2.64 -6.24 -0.97
CA THR A 90 -2.97 -6.86 0.33
C THR A 90 -3.78 -8.12 0.15
N ASP A 91 -4.69 -8.18 -0.81
CA ASP A 91 -5.50 -9.38 -1.06
C ASP A 91 -4.63 -10.58 -1.44
N THR A 92 -3.63 -10.35 -2.30
CA THR A 92 -2.64 -11.36 -2.67
C THR A 92 -1.78 -11.73 -1.46
N ALA A 93 -1.31 -10.74 -0.69
CA ALA A 93 -0.50 -10.97 0.51
C ALA A 93 -1.27 -11.80 1.55
N PHE A 94 -2.53 -11.47 1.83
CA PHE A 94 -3.39 -12.21 2.75
C PHE A 94 -3.74 -13.60 2.24
N ALA A 95 -3.94 -13.79 0.93
CA ALA A 95 -4.13 -15.11 0.35
C ALA A 95 -2.89 -15.99 0.53
N LEU A 96 -1.69 -15.43 0.29
CA LEU A 96 -0.42 -16.13 0.48
C LEU A 96 -0.16 -16.45 1.96
N TRP A 97 -0.39 -15.49 2.86
CA TRP A 97 -0.26 -15.69 4.30
C TRP A 97 -1.18 -16.79 4.82
N ARG A 98 -2.46 -16.82 4.42
CA ARG A 98 -3.39 -17.90 4.80
C ARG A 98 -2.94 -19.27 4.30
N ARG A 99 -2.35 -19.35 3.10
CA ARG A 99 -1.78 -20.61 2.58
C ARG A 99 -0.58 -21.05 3.42
N ALA A 100 0.31 -20.13 3.75
CA ALA A 100 1.47 -20.41 4.62
C ALA A 100 1.03 -20.92 6.00
N GLN A 101 0.02 -20.30 6.61
CA GLN A 101 -0.54 -20.74 7.90
C GLN A 101 -1.19 -22.12 7.84
N ALA A 102 -1.75 -22.50 6.68
CA ALA A 102 -2.32 -23.82 6.44
C ALA A 102 -1.28 -24.87 6.02
N ASP A 103 0.01 -24.56 6.11
CA ASP A 103 1.13 -25.39 5.64
C ASP A 103 1.00 -25.82 4.16
N VAL A 104 0.36 -24.96 3.36
CA VAL A 104 0.19 -25.16 1.92
C VAL A 104 1.34 -24.50 1.19
N ALA A 105 1.99 -25.25 0.30
CA ALA A 105 3.07 -24.74 -0.55
C ALA A 105 2.67 -23.43 -1.26
N LEU A 106 3.54 -22.43 -1.13
CA LEU A 106 3.40 -21.14 -1.79
C LEU A 106 3.74 -21.25 -3.28
N PRO A 107 3.02 -20.53 -4.15
CA PRO A 107 3.40 -20.45 -5.56
C PRO A 107 4.79 -19.83 -5.68
N ARG A 108 5.57 -20.27 -6.68
CA ARG A 108 6.81 -19.57 -7.04
C ARG A 108 6.45 -18.20 -7.58
N LEU A 109 6.77 -17.16 -6.82
CA LEU A 109 6.65 -15.78 -7.26
C LEU A 109 7.86 -15.41 -8.11
N PRO A 110 7.68 -14.64 -9.20
CA PRO A 110 8.81 -14.11 -9.95
C PRO A 110 9.67 -13.21 -9.05
N PRO A 111 10.98 -13.10 -9.32
CA PRO A 111 11.84 -12.23 -8.53
C PRO A 111 11.33 -10.79 -8.59
N GLY A 112 11.05 -10.26 -7.40
CA GLY A 112 10.32 -9.03 -7.20
C GLY A 112 11.23 -7.82 -6.97
N LEU A 113 10.64 -6.64 -7.13
CA LEU A 113 11.28 -5.35 -6.89
C LEU A 113 11.78 -5.15 -5.44
N CYS A 114 11.34 -5.98 -4.50
CA CYS A 114 11.69 -5.93 -3.08
C CYS A 114 12.53 -7.13 -2.62
N GLU A 115 13.28 -7.80 -3.51
CA GLU A 115 14.20 -8.86 -3.11
C GLU A 115 15.44 -8.34 -2.35
N GLY A 116 15.94 -9.16 -1.43
CA GLY A 116 17.07 -8.83 -0.56
C GLY A 116 16.67 -8.06 0.71
N GLN A 117 17.64 -7.85 1.61
CA GLN A 117 17.38 -7.26 2.94
C GLN A 117 16.72 -5.88 2.89
N ALA A 118 17.13 -5.03 1.95
CA ALA A 118 16.57 -3.68 1.83
C ALA A 118 15.09 -3.70 1.40
N GLY A 119 14.74 -4.55 0.43
CA GLY A 119 13.37 -4.71 -0.04
C GLY A 119 12.46 -5.39 0.98
N GLN A 120 12.96 -6.41 1.68
CA GLN A 120 12.25 -7.02 2.82
C GLN A 120 11.97 -6.01 3.93
N GLY A 121 12.99 -5.23 4.31
CA GLY A 121 12.84 -4.17 5.31
C GLY A 121 11.84 -3.09 4.88
N PHE A 122 11.81 -2.73 3.61
CA PHE A 122 10.82 -1.80 3.07
C PHE A 122 9.40 -2.39 3.10
N ALA A 123 9.21 -3.61 2.60
CA ALA A 123 7.91 -4.29 2.63
C ALA A 123 7.35 -4.35 4.05
N ARG A 124 8.19 -4.69 5.05
CA ARG A 124 7.83 -4.69 6.47
C ARG A 124 7.35 -3.31 6.95
N ILE A 125 8.07 -2.24 6.62
CA ILE A 125 7.66 -0.87 6.98
C ILE A 125 6.31 -0.50 6.35
N VAL A 126 6.09 -0.86 5.08
CA VAL A 126 4.83 -0.54 4.39
C VAL A 126 3.66 -1.31 5.03
N CYS A 127 3.85 -2.60 5.36
CA CYS A 127 2.85 -3.40 6.10
C CYS A 127 2.54 -2.81 7.48
N TYR A 128 3.57 -2.39 8.22
CA TYR A 128 3.39 -1.73 9.52
C TYR A 128 2.62 -0.43 9.43
N PHE A 129 2.97 0.41 8.46
CA PHE A 129 2.26 1.66 8.21
C PHE A 129 0.79 1.40 7.87
N ALA A 130 0.52 0.40 7.02
CA ALA A 130 -0.84 0.03 6.65
C ALA A 130 -1.67 -0.46 7.85
N TRP A 131 -1.09 -1.34 8.68
CA TRP A 131 -1.73 -1.80 9.91
C TRP A 131 -1.99 -0.66 10.89
N GLN A 132 -0.98 0.15 11.20
CA GLN A 132 -1.12 1.25 12.14
C GLN A 132 -2.13 2.29 11.66
N THR A 133 -2.16 2.57 10.34
CA THR A 133 -3.14 3.48 9.73
C THR A 133 -4.54 2.90 9.82
N ALA A 134 -4.71 1.61 9.54
CA ALA A 134 -5.99 0.91 9.68
C ALA A 134 -6.51 0.95 11.13
N GLN A 135 -5.64 0.79 12.12
CA GLN A 135 -6.00 0.86 13.55
C GLN A 135 -6.33 2.28 14.01
N SER A 136 -5.47 3.25 13.70
CA SER A 136 -5.55 4.61 14.27
C SER A 136 -6.53 5.52 13.51
N ARG A 137 -6.77 5.27 12.22
CA ARG A 137 -7.54 6.16 11.34
C ARG A 137 -8.40 5.37 10.34
N PRO A 138 -9.38 4.58 10.83
CA PRO A 138 -10.16 3.68 9.99
C PRO A 138 -10.94 4.38 8.86
N ALA A 139 -11.39 5.62 9.06
CA ALA A 139 -12.12 6.39 8.05
C ALA A 139 -11.24 6.84 6.87
N ALA A 140 -9.95 7.10 7.10
CA ALA A 140 -9.01 7.55 6.07
C ALA A 140 -8.19 6.40 5.46
N ALA A 141 -8.12 5.25 6.15
CA ALA A 141 -7.28 4.12 5.77
C ALA A 141 -7.59 3.58 4.36
N SER A 142 -8.87 3.41 4.00
CA SER A 142 -9.26 2.89 2.69
C SER A 142 -8.76 3.78 1.55
N LEU A 143 -8.85 5.10 1.70
CA LEU A 143 -8.39 6.07 0.72
C LEU A 143 -6.86 6.18 0.68
N LEU A 144 -6.21 6.25 1.84
CA LEU A 144 -4.75 6.39 1.96
C LEU A 144 -4.01 5.15 1.48
N LEU A 145 -4.55 3.95 1.74
CA LEU A 145 -3.90 2.68 1.43
C LEU A 145 -4.38 2.09 0.09
N GLY A 146 -5.42 2.68 -0.53
CA GLY A 146 -6.06 2.12 -1.71
C GLY A 146 -6.73 0.77 -1.45
N LEU A 147 -7.22 0.54 -0.23
CA LEU A 147 -7.78 -0.73 0.22
C LEU A 147 -9.30 -0.67 0.31
N SER A 148 -9.94 -1.82 0.09
CA SER A 148 -11.35 -1.97 0.39
C SER A 148 -11.60 -1.88 1.91
N PRO A 149 -12.81 -1.50 2.36
CA PRO A 149 -13.16 -1.52 3.79
C PRO A 149 -12.90 -2.88 4.45
N ALA A 150 -13.19 -3.98 3.73
CA ALA A 150 -12.92 -5.34 4.20
C ALA A 150 -11.41 -5.62 4.34
N GLY A 151 -10.57 -5.08 3.44
CA GLY A 151 -9.11 -5.16 3.56
C GLY A 151 -8.58 -4.40 4.78
N CYS A 152 -9.15 -3.22 5.08
CA CYS A 152 -8.83 -2.47 6.30
C CYS A 152 -9.30 -3.20 7.57
N GLU A 153 -10.45 -3.88 7.54
CA GLU A 153 -10.90 -4.75 8.65
C GLU A 153 -9.97 -5.93 8.87
N ALA A 154 -9.54 -6.61 7.79
CA ALA A 154 -8.60 -7.71 7.87
C ALA A 154 -7.27 -7.26 8.49
N LEU A 155 -6.75 -6.08 8.12
CA LEU A 155 -5.56 -5.50 8.76
C LEU A 155 -5.77 -5.26 10.25
N ARG A 156 -6.90 -4.66 10.65
CA ARG A 156 -7.20 -4.38 12.07
C ARG A 156 -7.31 -5.63 12.93
N ALA A 157 -7.71 -6.76 12.34
CA ALA A 157 -7.83 -8.04 13.02
C ALA A 157 -6.47 -8.70 13.30
N LEU A 158 -5.37 -8.21 12.72
CA LEU A 158 -4.02 -8.74 12.96
C LEU A 158 -3.43 -8.18 14.25
N GLU A 159 -2.75 -9.06 14.98
CA GLU A 159 -1.83 -8.69 16.06
C GLU A 159 -0.43 -8.38 15.52
N LEU A 160 0.35 -7.61 16.29
CA LEU A 160 1.71 -7.20 15.91
C LEU A 160 2.60 -8.37 15.42
N PRO A 161 2.62 -9.55 16.07
CA PRO A 161 3.46 -10.67 15.62
C PRO A 161 3.04 -11.28 14.27
N GLN A 162 1.83 -11.00 13.80
CA GLN A 162 1.31 -11.54 12.54
C GLN A 162 1.66 -10.66 11.32
N ILE A 163 2.28 -9.50 11.58
CA ILE A 163 2.67 -8.51 10.56
C ILE A 163 4.15 -8.63 10.19
N ASP A 164 4.95 -9.13 11.13
CA ASP A 164 6.38 -9.43 10.96
C ASP A 164 6.64 -10.59 10.02
#